data_AF-A0A3N5FW74-F1
#
_entry.id   AF-A0A3N5FW74-F1
#
_cell.length_a   1.000
_cell.length_b   1.000
_cell.length_c   1.000
_cell.angle_alpha   90.00
_cell.angle_beta   90.00
_cell.angle_gamma   90.00
#
_symmetry.space_group_name_H-M   'P 1'
#
loop_
_entity.id
_entity.type
_entity.pdbx_description
1 polymer ?
#
loop_
_entity_poly.entity_id
_entity_poly.type
_entity_poly.pdbx_seq_one_letter_code
_entity_poly.pdbx_strand_id
1 'polypeptide(L)'
;MDNLRFIRETMEGAACFTAVSGMGEVAVGLTALAAAFIAARQTTPEAWLAVWLADALLGAMLSVGAIVWKARRAEISLLSRPVRRFALGLFPPFIAGGLLTPVLFNAG
;
A
#
# COMPACT_ATOMS: atom_id res chain seq x y z
N MET A 1 14.24 -35.39 -6.98
CA MET A 1 13.61 -34.82 -5.78
C MET A 1 13.72 -33.30 -5.72
N ASP A 2 14.80 -32.70 -6.23
CA ASP A 2 14.99 -31.24 -6.18
C ASP A 2 13.98 -30.43 -7.02
N ASN A 3 13.58 -30.94 -8.19
CA ASN A 3 12.62 -30.24 -9.05
C ASN A 3 11.21 -30.14 -8.43
N LEU A 4 10.75 -31.15 -7.69
CA LEU A 4 9.43 -31.10 -7.04
C LEU A 4 9.42 -30.15 -5.84
N ARG A 5 10.53 -30.06 -5.10
CA ARG A 5 10.71 -29.07 -4.03
C ARG A 5 10.76 -27.65 -4.61
N PHE A 6 11.48 -27.45 -5.71
CA PHE A 6 11.55 -26.16 -6.40
C PHE A 6 10.19 -25.71 -6.93
N ILE A 7 9.41 -26.60 -7.57
CA ILE A 7 8.05 -26.28 -8.04
C ILE A 7 7.15 -25.91 -6.86
N ARG A 8 7.21 -26.66 -5.76
CA ARG A 8 6.43 -26.37 -4.55
C ARG A 8 6.81 -25.03 -3.92
N GLU A 9 8.11 -24.74 -3.78
CA GLU A 9 8.60 -23.46 -3.28
C GLU A 9 8.20 -22.29 -4.20
N THR A 10 8.20 -22.51 -5.52
CA THR A 10 7.78 -21.50 -6.51
C THR A 10 6.28 -21.24 -6.42
N MET A 11 5.46 -22.28 -6.27
CA MET A 11 4.00 -22.14 -6.05
C MET A 11 3.68 -21.46 -4.71
N GLU A 12 4.39 -21.82 -3.63
CA GLU A 12 4.26 -21.18 -2.32
C GLU A 12 4.71 -19.71 -2.36
N GLY A 13 5.72 -19.37 -3.17
CA GLY A 13 6.14 -18.00 -3.44
C GLY A 13 5.13 -17.19 -4.25
N ALA A 14 4.46 -17.81 -5.23
CA ALA A 14 3.46 -17.17 -6.09
C ALA A 14 2.17 -16.80 -5.33
N ALA A 15 1.81 -17.57 -4.29
CA ALA A 15 0.70 -17.23 -3.40
C ALA A 15 0.88 -15.87 -2.69
N CYS A 16 2.12 -15.38 -2.58
CA CYS A 16 2.42 -14.08 -1.98
C CYS A 16 1.95 -12.89 -2.84
N PHE A 17 1.80 -13.04 -4.15
CA PHE A 17 1.32 -11.98 -5.05
C PHE A 17 -0.22 -11.85 -5.06
N THR A 18 -0.95 -12.89 -4.66
CA THR A 18 -2.42 -12.82 -4.50
C THR A 18 -2.83 -12.31 -3.12
N ALA A 19 -1.88 -11.99 -2.24
CA ALA A 19 -2.16 -11.44 -0.91
C ALA A 19 -2.80 -10.05 -0.97
N VAL A 20 -2.62 -9.31 -2.08
CA VAL A 20 -3.32 -8.04 -2.30
C VAL A 20 -4.83 -8.32 -2.39
N SER A 21 -5.58 -7.71 -1.50
CA SER A 21 -7.04 -7.87 -1.44
C SER A 21 -7.67 -6.99 -2.52
N GLY A 22 -8.21 -7.58 -3.58
CA GLY A 22 -8.90 -6.82 -4.64
C GLY A 22 -10.02 -5.93 -4.08
N MET A 23 -10.78 -6.42 -3.09
CA MET A 23 -11.80 -5.60 -2.40
C MET A 23 -11.19 -4.47 -1.56
N GLY A 24 -10.00 -4.68 -1.00
CA GLY A 24 -9.27 -3.65 -0.27
C GLY A 24 -8.84 -2.51 -1.17
N GLU A 25 -8.27 -2.83 -2.33
CA GLU A 25 -7.86 -1.83 -3.32
C GLU A 25 -9.05 -1.10 -3.95
N VAL A 26 -10.21 -1.74 -4.09
CA VAL A 26 -11.47 -1.05 -4.46
C VAL A 26 -11.85 -0.01 -3.41
N ALA A 27 -11.74 -0.33 -2.11
CA ALA A 27 -12.02 0.62 -1.04
C ALA A 27 -11.04 1.81 -1.06
N VAL A 28 -9.75 1.56 -1.30
CA VAL A 28 -8.73 2.62 -1.48
C VAL A 28 -9.06 3.52 -2.67
N GLY A 29 -9.50 2.93 -3.79
CA GLY A 29 -9.94 3.72 -4.95
C GLY A 29 -11.14 4.62 -4.63
N LEU A 30 -12.11 4.13 -3.85
CA LEU A 30 -13.26 4.93 -3.41
C LEU A 30 -12.85 6.09 -2.50
N THR A 31 -11.89 5.88 -1.58
CA THR A 31 -11.41 6.96 -0.72
C THR A 31 -10.63 7.99 -1.52
N ALA A 32 -9.82 7.56 -2.48
CA ALA A 32 -9.13 8.46 -3.40
C ALA A 32 -10.09 9.31 -4.24
N LEU A 33 -11.21 8.75 -4.71
CA LEU A 33 -12.25 9.52 -5.41
C LEU A 33 -12.90 10.56 -4.49
N ALA A 34 -13.20 10.19 -3.25
CA ALA A 34 -13.73 11.12 -2.26
C ALA A 34 -12.72 12.22 -1.92
N ALA A 35 -11.46 11.86 -1.72
CA ALA A 35 -10.36 12.79 -1.48
C ALA A 35 -10.16 13.75 -2.65
N ALA A 36 -10.22 13.27 -3.89
CA ALA A 36 -10.15 14.11 -5.08
C ALA A 36 -11.27 15.15 -5.13
N PHE A 37 -12.52 14.75 -4.81
CA PHE A 37 -13.64 15.68 -4.72
C PHE A 37 -13.44 16.73 -3.61
N ILE A 38 -12.92 16.33 -2.44
CA ILE A 38 -12.64 17.24 -1.33
C ILE A 38 -11.48 18.18 -1.66
N ALA A 39 -10.41 17.67 -2.28
CA ALA A 39 -9.23 18.41 -2.69
C ALA A 39 -9.58 19.47 -3.74
N ALA A 40 -10.44 19.15 -4.71
CA ALA A 40 -10.92 20.09 -5.72
C ALA A 40 -11.69 21.29 -5.15
N ARG A 41 -12.16 21.21 -3.89
CA ARG A 41 -12.86 22.28 -3.19
C ARG A 41 -11.97 23.09 -2.25
N GLN A 42 -10.70 22.72 -2.10
CA GLN A 42 -9.76 23.47 -1.25
C GLN A 42 -9.31 24.73 -1.95
N THR A 43 -9.33 25.85 -1.20
CA THR A 43 -8.95 27.17 -1.72
C THR A 43 -7.47 27.47 -1.52
N THR A 44 -6.81 26.74 -0.63
CA THR A 44 -5.39 26.91 -0.32
C THR A 44 -4.58 25.69 -0.76
N PRO A 45 -3.38 25.89 -1.33
CA PRO A 45 -2.49 24.80 -1.69
C PRO A 45 -2.17 23.86 -0.51
N GLU A 46 -2.04 24.40 0.70
CA GLU A 46 -1.73 23.62 1.91
C GLU A 46 -2.87 22.69 2.29
N ALA A 47 -4.12 23.17 2.22
CA ALA A 47 -5.29 22.33 2.48
C ALA A 47 -5.47 21.28 1.39
N TRP A 48 -5.20 21.62 0.13
CA TRP A 48 -5.17 20.64 -0.98
C TRP A 48 -4.17 19.53 -0.71
N LEU A 49 -2.93 19.87 -0.33
CA LEU A 49 -1.89 18.90 -0.02
C LEU A 49 -2.24 18.06 1.21
N ALA A 50 -2.80 18.68 2.25
CA ALA A 50 -3.23 17.98 3.46
C ALA A 50 -4.27 16.90 3.18
N VAL A 51 -5.21 17.14 2.25
CA VAL A 51 -6.21 16.14 1.83
C VAL A 51 -5.52 14.94 1.18
N TRP A 52 -4.57 15.16 0.28
CA TRP A 52 -3.83 14.06 -0.36
C TRP A 52 -2.96 13.27 0.61
N LEU A 53 -2.28 13.94 1.54
CA LEU A 53 -1.49 13.26 2.56
C LEU A 53 -2.36 12.45 3.52
N ALA A 54 -3.52 12.99 3.90
CA ALA A 54 -4.48 12.27 4.73
C ALA A 54 -5.04 11.04 4.02
N ASP A 55 -5.42 11.15 2.75
CA ASP A 55 -5.91 10.02 1.95
C ASP A 55 -4.82 8.99 1.68
N ALA A 56 -3.57 9.41 1.44
CA ALA A 56 -2.43 8.49 1.30
C ALA A 56 -2.22 7.64 2.57
N LEU A 57 -2.31 8.25 3.76
CA LEU A 57 -2.25 7.51 5.03
C LEU A 57 -3.44 6.57 5.20
N LEU A 58 -4.64 7.05 4.90
CA LEU A 58 -5.87 6.26 5.00
C LEU A 58 -5.85 5.07 4.04
N GLY A 59 -5.46 5.29 2.79
CA GLY A 59 -5.28 4.25 1.77
C GLY A 59 -4.25 3.22 2.19
N ALA A 60 -3.10 3.64 2.73
CA ALA A 60 -2.09 2.73 3.27
C ALA A 60 -2.65 1.87 4.42
N MET A 61 -3.40 2.47 5.35
CA MET A 61 -4.05 1.74 6.44
C MET A 61 -5.10 0.74 5.93
N LEU A 62 -5.88 1.11 4.91
CA LEU A 62 -6.86 0.22 4.28
C LEU A 62 -6.19 -0.94 3.53
N SER A 63 -5.17 -0.68 2.72
CA SER A 63 -4.43 -1.74 2.01
C SER A 63 -3.78 -2.72 2.99
N VAL A 64 -3.06 -2.22 4.01
CA VAL A 64 -2.44 -3.07 5.03
C VAL A 64 -3.52 -3.83 5.83
N GLY A 65 -4.58 -3.16 6.25
CA GLY A 65 -5.69 -3.78 6.97
C GLY A 65 -6.38 -4.89 6.15
N ALA A 66 -6.59 -4.67 4.86
CA ALA A 66 -7.20 -5.64 3.96
C ALA A 66 -6.28 -6.84 3.70
N ILE A 67 -4.97 -6.62 3.55
CA ILE A 67 -3.96 -7.69 3.46
C ILE A 67 -3.97 -8.52 4.75
N VAL A 68 -3.94 -7.87 5.92
CA VAL A 68 -3.97 -8.53 7.24
C VAL A 68 -5.26 -9.34 7.40
N TRP A 69 -6.41 -8.76 7.07
CA TRP A 69 -7.71 -9.42 7.17
C TRP A 69 -7.80 -10.65 6.25
N LYS A 70 -7.35 -10.52 5.00
CA LYS A 70 -7.34 -11.62 4.03
C LYS A 70 -6.38 -12.73 4.45
N ALA A 71 -5.18 -12.40 4.90
CA ALA A 71 -4.20 -13.39 5.35
C ALA A 71 -4.65 -14.14 6.60
N ARG A 72 -5.28 -13.45 7.56
CA ARG A 72 -5.89 -14.08 8.74
C ARG A 72 -7.01 -15.06 8.35
N ARG A 73 -7.84 -14.70 7.37
CA ARG A 73 -8.90 -15.59 6.86
C ARG A 73 -8.37 -16.80 6.10
N ALA A 74 -7.21 -16.67 5.46
CA ALA A 74 -6.59 -17.73 4.66
C ALA A 74 -5.54 -18.55 5.43
N GLU A 75 -5.33 -18.29 6.74
CA GLU A 75 -4.27 -18.88 7.57
C GLU A 75 -2.85 -18.75 6.96
N ILE A 76 -2.63 -17.71 6.16
CA ILE A 76 -1.33 -17.46 5.52
C ILE A 76 -0.47 -16.61 6.46
N SER A 77 0.78 -17.01 6.67
CA SER A 77 1.74 -16.20 7.44
C SER A 77 2.08 -14.89 6.71
N LEU A 78 1.69 -13.77 7.31
CA LEU A 78 1.96 -12.40 6.84
C LEU A 78 3.45 -12.02 6.85
N LEU A 79 4.26 -12.75 7.62
CA LEU A 79 5.70 -12.52 7.81
C LEU A 79 6.55 -13.42 6.89
N SER A 80 6.00 -13.84 5.76
CA SER A 80 6.77 -14.57 4.76
C SER A 80 7.94 -13.70 4.25
N ARG A 81 9.07 -14.34 3.91
CA ARG A 81 10.27 -13.66 3.40
C ARG A 81 9.98 -12.70 2.22
N PRO A 82 9.07 -13.00 1.27
CA PRO A 82 8.74 -12.10 0.18
C PRO A 82 8.04 -10.81 0.63
N VAL A 83 7.07 -10.87 1.57
CA VAL A 83 6.41 -9.67 2.12
C VAL A 83 7.42 -8.74 2.77
N ARG A 84 8.35 -9.30 3.57
CA ARG A 84 9.42 -8.51 4.19
C ARG A 84 10.32 -7.83 3.15
N ARG A 85 10.67 -8.52 2.07
CA ARG A 85 11.50 -7.96 1.00
C ARG A 85 10.78 -6.85 0.23
N PHE A 86 9.49 -7.03 -0.03
CA PHE A 86 8.64 -6.00 -0.64
C PHE A 86 8.56 -4.75 0.25
N ALA A 87 8.26 -4.93 1.54
CA ALA A 87 8.25 -3.84 2.50
C ALA A 87 9.61 -3.11 2.54
N LEU A 88 10.72 -3.84 2.67
CA LEU A 88 12.06 -3.24 2.70
C LEU A 88 12.43 -2.51 1.40
N GLY A 89 11.88 -2.91 0.25
CA GLY A 89 12.07 -2.19 -1.02
C GLY A 89 11.19 -0.95 -1.16
N LEU A 90 10.01 -0.95 -0.53
CA LEU A 90 8.98 0.06 -0.75
C LEU A 90 8.92 1.14 0.34
N PHE A 91 9.22 0.80 1.60
CA PHE A 91 9.25 1.76 2.71
C PHE A 91 10.30 2.87 2.53
N PRO A 92 11.56 2.59 2.16
CA PRO A 92 12.57 3.65 1.98
C PRO A 92 12.16 4.73 0.96
N PRO A 93 11.71 4.41 -0.27
CA PRO A 93 11.26 5.43 -1.21
C PRO A 93 9.99 6.13 -0.76
N PHE A 94 9.06 5.48 -0.05
CA PHE A 94 7.90 6.18 0.53
C PHE A 94 8.29 7.19 1.60
N ILE A 95 9.21 6.83 2.49
CA ILE A 95 9.72 7.76 3.51
C ILE A 95 10.44 8.92 2.84
N ALA A 96 11.30 8.65 1.86
CA ALA A 96 11.97 9.69 1.10
C ALA A 96 10.96 10.61 0.40
N GLY A 97 9.96 10.05 -0.28
CA GLY A 97 8.88 10.81 -0.91
C GLY A 97 8.13 11.69 0.10
N GLY A 98 7.68 11.12 1.21
CA GLY A 98 6.95 11.86 2.25
C GLY A 98 7.76 12.98 2.90
N LEU A 99 9.08 12.83 3.03
CA LEU A 99 9.98 13.89 3.50
C LEU A 99 10.23 14.95 2.43
N LEU A 100 10.37 14.55 1.17
CA LEU A 100 10.63 15.45 0.05
C LEU A 100 9.38 16.24 -0.35
N THR A 101 8.18 15.71 -0.19
CA THR A 101 6.92 16.39 -0.55
C THR A 101 6.79 17.78 0.07
N PRO A 102 6.90 17.98 1.40
CA PRO A 102 6.83 19.33 1.97
C PRO A 102 8.00 20.21 1.53
N VAL A 103 9.20 19.66 1.36
CA VAL A 103 10.38 20.43 0.91
C VAL A 103 10.17 20.97 -0.50
N LEU A 104 9.76 20.11 -1.43
CA LEU A 104 9.50 20.47 -2.81
C LEU A 104 8.28 21.40 -2.94
N PHE A 105 7.22 21.14 -2.16
CA PHE A 105 6.03 21.98 -2.15
C PHE A 105 6.31 23.41 -1.68
N ASN A 106 7.21 23.59 -0.72
CA ASN A 106 7.66 24.94 -0.31
C ASN A 106 8.68 25.56 -1.28
N ALA A 107 9.29 24.76 -2.16
CA ALA A 107 10.30 25.22 -3.10
C ALA A 107 9.73 25.75 -4.43
N GLY A 108 8.47 25.46 -4.78
CA GLY A 108 7.77 26.04 -5.94
C GLY A 108 6.70 25.17 -6.56
#